data_AF-A0A1V4ZJS7-F1
#
_entry.id   AF-A0A1V4ZJS7-F1
#
_cell.length_a   1.000
_cell.length_b   1.000
_cell.length_c   1.000
_cell.angle_alpha   90.00
_cell.angle_beta   90.00
_cell.angle_gamma   90.00
#
_symmetry.space_group_name_H-M   'P 1'
#
loop_
_entity.id
_entity.type
_entity.pdbx_description
1 polymer ?
#
loop_
_entity_poly.entity_id
_entity_poly.type
_entity_poly.pdbx_seq_one_letter_code
_entity_poly.pdbx_strand_id
1 'polypeptide(L)'
;MQIKDREFTREEFRGYLKENPVELFSSYGKRRWLKIYCLLVAEDWKERLFSPKEITQLGEIYRVSPLSDDGEGSEQYFLEEYSPGLLLMYTYASDDSYQKELGTRIDRRKGAARMWIKPLLFDAFWKGLMEDTNGYVYLFSGRRKGERDGPCRIRPEYSRRIEYRGNDATFALDEMGELYGVIPNRIYLRAGHDLKLHITDDGLFAAQRATPRIIDLFLKHLDRIKGEILSMQATSKRFEYRIDEHLNIKVAYINAGCITLNAQKSFDEHALEKIKKEIKRFSFIDTYIGRQERKDDSKAKGLESITTTVIDELKGSVFDITISHHRIVIVPKYETTFESFIGFYQGVVELVDDNAELAELAHC
;
A
#
# COMPACT_ATOMS: atom_id res chain seq x y z
N MET A 1 -18.41 8.29 -15.10
CA MET A 1 -17.98 9.70 -15.01
C MET A 1 -17.98 10.26 -16.42
N GLN A 2 -18.87 11.19 -16.79
CA GLN A 2 -18.96 11.65 -18.19
C GLN A 2 -17.98 12.80 -18.46
N ILE A 3 -16.83 12.48 -19.05
CA ILE A 3 -15.83 13.46 -19.48
C ILE A 3 -15.85 13.55 -21.00
N LYS A 4 -15.75 14.76 -21.54
CA LYS A 4 -15.75 15.01 -22.98
C LYS A 4 -14.56 14.31 -23.65
N ASP A 5 -14.80 13.72 -24.82
CA ASP A 5 -13.76 13.10 -25.64
C ASP A 5 -12.95 14.19 -26.33
N ARG A 6 -11.93 14.67 -25.63
CA ARG A 6 -10.90 15.58 -26.14
C ARG A 6 -9.55 15.26 -25.48
N GLU A 7 -8.49 15.79 -26.05
CA GLU A 7 -7.17 15.73 -25.42
C GLU A 7 -7.11 16.65 -24.20
N PHE A 8 -6.46 16.19 -23.13
CA PHE A 8 -6.19 16.96 -21.92
C PHE A 8 -4.72 16.86 -21.54
N THR A 9 -4.13 17.99 -21.17
CA THR A 9 -2.99 17.99 -20.25
C THR A 9 -3.45 17.65 -18.82
N ARG A 10 -2.53 17.27 -17.93
CA ARG A 10 -2.84 17.01 -16.51
C ARG A 10 -3.49 18.22 -15.83
N GLU A 11 -2.98 19.41 -16.11
CA GLU A 11 -3.50 20.65 -15.53
C GLU A 11 -4.92 20.94 -16.04
N GLU A 12 -5.16 20.79 -17.33
CA GLU A 12 -6.50 20.97 -17.92
C GLU A 12 -7.48 19.92 -17.43
N PHE A 13 -7.06 18.67 -17.25
CA PHE A 13 -7.92 17.62 -16.71
C PHE A 13 -8.32 17.92 -15.27
N ARG A 14 -7.36 18.30 -14.43
CA ARG A 14 -7.63 18.74 -13.06
C ARG A 14 -8.54 19.96 -13.07
N GLY A 15 -8.26 20.97 -13.88
CA GLY A 15 -9.13 22.14 -14.10
C GLY A 15 -10.55 21.74 -14.52
N TYR A 16 -10.69 20.76 -15.41
CA TYR A 16 -11.98 20.26 -15.85
C TYR A 16 -12.78 19.59 -14.72
N LEU A 17 -12.13 18.76 -13.90
CA LEU A 17 -12.73 18.16 -12.70
C LEU A 17 -13.16 19.23 -11.68
N LYS A 18 -12.42 20.33 -11.60
CA LYS A 18 -12.65 21.49 -10.72
C LYS A 18 -13.87 22.31 -11.15
N GLU A 19 -14.01 22.56 -12.45
CA GLU A 19 -14.99 23.48 -13.02
C GLU A 19 -16.35 22.85 -13.33
N ASN A 20 -16.40 21.53 -13.53
CA ASN A 20 -17.61 20.83 -13.98
C ASN A 20 -18.17 19.86 -12.93
N PRO A 21 -18.23 20.20 -11.63
CA PRO A 21 -18.61 19.22 -10.62
C PRO A 21 -20.07 18.79 -10.79
N VAL A 22 -21.00 19.70 -11.06
CA VAL A 22 -22.41 19.32 -11.17
C VAL A 22 -22.62 18.31 -12.31
N GLU A 23 -22.11 18.59 -13.50
CA GLU A 23 -22.23 17.71 -14.67
C GLU A 23 -21.54 16.35 -14.47
N LEU A 24 -20.39 16.33 -13.78
CA LEU A 24 -19.66 15.10 -13.50
C LEU A 24 -20.30 14.27 -12.37
N PHE A 25 -20.90 14.92 -11.37
CA PHE A 25 -21.41 14.30 -10.14
C PHE A 25 -22.94 14.13 -10.11
N SER A 26 -23.70 14.67 -11.07
CA SER A 26 -25.15 14.52 -11.16
C SER A 26 -25.53 13.44 -12.17
N SER A 27 -25.52 12.19 -11.75
CA SER A 27 -26.14 11.10 -12.50
C SER A 27 -27.19 10.41 -11.62
N TYR A 28 -28.45 10.43 -12.09
CA TYR A 28 -29.59 9.68 -11.52
C TYR A 28 -29.91 9.91 -10.03
N GLY A 29 -29.88 11.16 -9.56
CA GLY A 29 -30.43 11.50 -8.23
C GLY A 29 -29.66 10.94 -7.01
N LYS A 30 -28.57 10.20 -7.21
CA LYS A 30 -27.68 9.70 -6.15
C LYS A 30 -26.34 10.42 -6.24
N ARG A 31 -25.97 11.15 -5.18
CA ARG A 31 -24.63 11.78 -5.06
C ARG A 31 -23.57 10.68 -4.97
N ARG A 32 -22.78 10.48 -6.04
CA ARG A 32 -21.62 9.58 -6.05
C ARG A 32 -20.39 10.31 -5.49
N TRP A 33 -19.55 9.59 -4.75
CA TRP A 33 -18.30 10.14 -4.22
C TRP A 33 -17.26 10.15 -5.34
N LEU A 34 -16.47 11.22 -5.44
CA LEU A 34 -15.22 11.18 -6.19
C LEU A 34 -14.29 10.22 -5.47
N LYS A 35 -13.70 9.26 -6.19
CA LYS A 35 -12.67 8.37 -5.67
C LYS A 35 -11.40 8.54 -6.51
N ILE A 36 -10.29 8.63 -5.82
CA ILE A 36 -8.94 8.65 -6.38
C ILE A 36 -8.21 7.47 -5.75
N TYR A 37 -7.91 6.46 -6.54
CA TYR A 37 -7.06 5.35 -6.12
C TYR A 37 -5.63 5.65 -6.54
N CYS A 38 -4.71 5.61 -5.59
CA CYS A 38 -3.28 5.77 -5.82
C CYS A 38 -2.65 4.40 -6.02
N LEU A 39 -1.97 4.20 -7.14
CA LEU A 39 -1.35 2.92 -7.50
C LEU A 39 0.15 3.11 -7.76
N LEU A 40 0.94 2.17 -7.27
CA LEU A 40 2.35 2.04 -7.62
C LEU A 40 2.48 1.14 -8.84
N VAL A 41 3.19 1.60 -9.86
CA VAL A 41 3.24 0.93 -11.15
C VAL A 41 4.65 0.82 -11.75
N ALA A 42 4.86 -0.18 -12.60
CA ALA A 42 6.02 -0.30 -13.47
C ALA A 42 5.93 0.69 -14.64
N GLU A 43 7.01 0.84 -15.43
CA GLU A 43 7.04 1.79 -16.57
C GLU A 43 6.08 1.37 -17.70
N ASP A 44 5.94 0.06 -17.92
CA ASP A 44 5.08 -0.59 -18.91
C ASP A 44 3.69 -0.95 -18.35
N TRP A 45 3.18 -0.14 -17.44
CA TRP A 45 1.94 -0.45 -16.70
C TRP A 45 0.72 -0.56 -17.61
N LYS A 46 0.70 0.15 -18.75
CA LYS A 46 -0.44 0.18 -19.66
C LYS A 46 -0.66 -1.20 -20.25
N GLU A 47 0.40 -1.77 -20.81
CA GLU A 47 0.42 -3.08 -21.44
C GLU A 47 0.21 -4.20 -20.41
N ARG A 48 0.71 -4.01 -19.19
CA ARG A 48 0.54 -4.98 -18.09
C ARG A 48 -0.87 -4.99 -17.53
N LEU A 49 -1.52 -3.84 -17.37
CA LEU A 49 -2.82 -3.76 -16.69
C LEU A 49 -4.02 -3.84 -17.63
N PHE A 50 -3.88 -3.31 -18.86
CA PHE A 50 -5.00 -3.08 -19.76
C PHE A 50 -4.72 -3.67 -21.13
N SER A 51 -5.77 -4.22 -21.75
CA SER A 51 -5.72 -4.54 -23.17
C SER A 51 -5.85 -3.26 -24.01
N PRO A 52 -5.33 -3.22 -25.25
CA PRO A 52 -5.45 -2.05 -26.12
C PRO A 52 -6.90 -1.58 -26.40
N LYS A 53 -7.89 -2.45 -26.18
CA LYS A 53 -9.32 -2.14 -26.35
C LYS A 53 -9.93 -1.46 -25.13
N GLU A 54 -9.34 -1.65 -23.95
CA GLU A 54 -9.85 -1.11 -22.68
C GLU A 54 -9.34 0.31 -22.41
N ILE A 55 -8.20 0.69 -22.99
CA ILE A 55 -7.52 1.96 -22.74
C ILE A 55 -7.58 2.87 -23.96
N THR A 56 -7.95 4.12 -23.75
CA THR A 56 -7.95 5.18 -24.76
C THR A 56 -7.14 6.35 -24.24
N GLN A 57 -6.18 6.82 -25.03
CA GLN A 57 -5.40 8.01 -24.68
C GLN A 57 -6.16 9.28 -25.07
N LEU A 58 -6.25 10.21 -24.13
CA LEU A 58 -6.89 11.52 -24.23
C LEU A 58 -5.87 12.61 -23.89
N GLY A 59 -4.79 12.69 -24.68
CA GLY A 59 -3.63 13.53 -24.35
C GLY A 59 -2.73 12.87 -23.29
N GLU A 60 -2.54 13.53 -22.14
CA GLU A 60 -1.78 13.02 -20.98
C GLU A 60 -2.61 12.14 -20.04
N ILE A 61 -3.91 12.06 -20.28
CA ILE A 61 -4.86 11.27 -19.50
C ILE A 61 -5.25 10.02 -20.26
N TYR A 62 -5.43 8.91 -19.55
CA TYR A 62 -5.93 7.67 -20.11
C TYR A 62 -7.33 7.39 -19.59
N ARG A 63 -8.29 7.18 -20.49
CA ARG A 63 -9.60 6.64 -20.15
C ARG A 63 -9.53 5.13 -20.22
N VAL A 64 -9.99 4.47 -19.16
CA VAL A 64 -10.12 3.03 -19.08
C VAL A 64 -11.59 2.66 -18.90
N SER A 65 -12.04 1.75 -19.75
CA SER A 65 -13.36 1.11 -19.69
C SER A 65 -13.10 -0.40 -19.65
N PRO A 66 -12.97 -1.01 -18.46
CA PRO A 66 -12.69 -2.43 -18.35
C PRO A 66 -13.75 -3.23 -19.11
N LEU A 67 -13.36 -4.28 -19.80
CA LEU A 67 -14.33 -5.18 -20.42
C LEU A 67 -15.00 -5.96 -19.29
N SER A 68 -16.28 -5.69 -19.03
CA SER A 68 -17.10 -6.49 -18.12
C SER A 68 -17.45 -7.82 -18.80
N ASP A 69 -17.23 -8.94 -18.12
CA ASP A 69 -17.64 -10.27 -18.62
C ASP A 69 -19.17 -10.36 -18.82
N ASP A 70 -19.95 -9.52 -18.11
CA ASP A 70 -21.41 -9.59 -18.03
C ASP A 70 -22.16 -8.61 -18.97
N GLY A 71 -21.45 -7.80 -19.76
CA GLY A 71 -22.04 -6.88 -20.75
C GLY A 71 -22.87 -5.69 -20.20
N GLU A 72 -23.05 -5.55 -18.88
CA GLU A 72 -23.61 -4.35 -18.27
C GLU A 72 -22.53 -3.27 -18.13
N GLY A 73 -22.88 -2.05 -18.55
CA GLY A 73 -21.94 -0.95 -18.84
C GLY A 73 -20.81 -0.80 -17.81
N SER A 74 -19.56 -0.85 -18.30
CA SER A 74 -18.38 -0.72 -17.47
C SER A 74 -18.26 0.68 -16.89
N GLU A 75 -17.94 0.75 -15.60
CA GLU A 75 -17.58 2.02 -14.99
C GLU A 75 -16.32 2.58 -15.67
N GLN A 76 -16.28 3.90 -15.82
CA GLN A 76 -15.16 4.57 -16.45
C GLN A 76 -14.14 5.03 -15.40
N TYR A 77 -12.88 4.75 -15.68
CA TYR A 77 -11.73 5.16 -14.89
C TYR A 77 -10.89 6.12 -15.72
N PHE A 78 -10.34 7.13 -15.08
CA PHE A 78 -9.46 8.09 -15.73
C PHE A 78 -8.13 8.09 -14.98
N LEU A 79 -7.04 7.88 -15.71
CA LEU A 79 -5.72 7.64 -15.14
C LEU A 79 -4.80 8.78 -15.56
N GLU A 80 -4.09 9.33 -14.60
CA GLU A 80 -2.94 10.19 -14.86
C GLU A 80 -1.71 9.62 -14.16
N GLU A 81 -0.58 9.60 -14.84
CA GLU A 81 0.70 9.31 -14.21
C GLU A 81 1.17 10.57 -13.48
N TYR A 82 0.91 10.64 -12.17
CA TYR A 82 1.18 11.82 -11.37
C TYR A 82 2.68 12.13 -11.30
N SER A 83 3.48 11.08 -11.13
CA SER A 83 4.93 11.08 -11.20
C SER A 83 5.38 9.68 -11.66
N PRO A 84 6.62 9.52 -12.18
CA PRO A 84 7.10 8.21 -12.61
C PRO A 84 6.88 7.14 -11.53
N GLY A 85 6.11 6.10 -11.87
CA GLY A 85 5.77 5.00 -10.97
C GLY A 85 4.58 5.22 -10.02
N LEU A 86 3.94 6.38 -10.01
CA LEU A 86 2.72 6.68 -9.25
C LEU A 86 1.58 7.12 -10.17
N LEU A 87 0.53 6.31 -10.19
CA LEU A 87 -0.66 6.50 -11.01
C LEU A 87 -1.83 6.93 -10.12
N LEU A 88 -2.55 7.98 -10.52
CA LEU A 88 -3.80 8.38 -9.89
C LEU A 88 -4.97 7.98 -10.77
N MET A 89 -5.91 7.25 -10.19
CA MET A 89 -7.08 6.73 -10.88
C MET A 89 -8.36 7.32 -10.33
N TYR A 90 -9.00 8.16 -11.13
CA TYR A 90 -10.23 8.88 -10.83
C TYR A 90 -11.46 8.08 -11.28
N THR A 91 -12.43 7.90 -10.39
CA THR A 91 -13.67 7.18 -10.70
C THR A 91 -14.83 7.54 -9.77
N TYR A 92 -16.04 7.13 -10.17
CA TYR A 92 -17.26 7.11 -9.36
C TYR A 92 -17.81 5.71 -9.14
N ALA A 93 -17.08 4.68 -9.59
CA ALA A 93 -17.43 3.30 -9.37
C ALA A 93 -17.69 3.05 -7.89
N SER A 94 -18.69 2.22 -7.58
CA SER A 94 -18.86 1.71 -6.23
C SER A 94 -17.62 0.91 -5.80
N ASP A 95 -17.39 0.72 -4.49
CA ASP A 95 -16.23 -0.08 -4.06
C ASP A 95 -16.34 -1.51 -4.61
N ASP A 96 -17.55 -2.07 -4.65
CA ASP A 96 -17.83 -3.38 -5.23
C ASP A 96 -17.54 -3.45 -6.73
N SER A 97 -17.98 -2.45 -7.50
CA SER A 97 -17.68 -2.34 -8.94
C SER A 97 -16.18 -2.28 -9.17
N TYR A 98 -15.48 -1.41 -8.41
CA TYR A 98 -14.03 -1.32 -8.48
C TYR A 98 -13.35 -2.66 -8.18
N GLN A 99 -13.71 -3.34 -7.10
CA GLN A 99 -13.09 -4.62 -6.73
C GLN A 99 -13.33 -5.71 -7.78
N LYS A 100 -14.52 -5.76 -8.37
CA LYS A 100 -14.89 -6.70 -9.43
C LYS A 100 -14.15 -6.44 -10.74
N GLU A 101 -14.11 -5.19 -11.18
CA GLU A 101 -13.59 -4.84 -12.51
C GLU A 101 -12.06 -4.71 -12.53
N LEU A 102 -11.48 -4.09 -11.49
CA LEU A 102 -10.09 -3.64 -11.52
C LEU A 102 -9.27 -3.90 -10.26
N GLY A 103 -9.86 -3.83 -9.06
CA GLY A 103 -9.15 -4.03 -7.79
C GLY A 103 -8.49 -5.41 -7.72
N THR A 104 -9.24 -6.48 -7.98
CA THR A 104 -8.70 -7.85 -8.04
C THR A 104 -7.62 -7.99 -9.13
N ARG A 105 -7.79 -7.30 -10.25
CA ARG A 105 -6.84 -7.31 -11.37
C ARG A 105 -5.51 -6.66 -10.96
N ILE A 106 -5.55 -5.50 -10.31
CA ILE A 106 -4.37 -4.81 -9.76
C ILE A 106 -3.65 -5.72 -8.75
N ASP A 107 -4.41 -6.37 -7.87
CA ASP A 107 -3.84 -7.23 -6.82
C ASP A 107 -3.16 -8.49 -7.40
N ARG A 108 -3.57 -8.98 -8.59
CA ARG A 108 -3.03 -10.20 -9.22
C ARG A 108 -2.03 -9.96 -10.36
N ARG A 109 -2.10 -8.85 -11.09
CA ARG A 109 -1.22 -8.61 -12.25
C ARG A 109 0.13 -8.02 -11.84
N LYS A 110 1.22 -8.61 -12.34
CA LYS A 110 2.57 -8.11 -12.08
C LYS A 110 2.75 -6.67 -12.59
N GLY A 111 3.58 -5.89 -11.91
CA GLY A 111 3.90 -4.50 -12.26
C GLY A 111 2.91 -3.47 -11.71
N ALA A 112 2.02 -3.86 -10.80
CA ALA A 112 1.08 -2.94 -10.16
C ALA A 112 0.74 -3.34 -8.72
N ALA A 113 0.59 -2.33 -7.87
CA ALA A 113 0.10 -2.47 -6.50
C ALA A 113 -0.69 -1.24 -6.08
N ARG A 114 -1.56 -1.41 -5.09
CA ARG A 114 -2.11 -0.28 -4.34
C ARG A 114 -0.99 0.47 -3.64
N MET A 115 -1.12 1.79 -3.52
CA MET A 115 -0.15 2.61 -2.81
C MET A 115 -0.32 2.44 -1.31
N TRP A 116 0.30 1.40 -0.75
CA TRP A 116 0.36 1.24 0.69
C TRP A 116 1.18 2.37 1.33
N ILE A 117 0.61 2.97 2.38
CA ILE A 117 1.17 4.07 3.14
C ILE A 117 1.50 3.53 4.53
N LYS A 118 2.77 3.65 4.93
CA LYS A 118 3.20 3.29 6.29
C LYS A 118 2.39 4.07 7.34
N PRO A 119 2.12 3.49 8.52
CA PRO A 119 1.35 4.12 9.59
C PRO A 119 1.73 5.58 9.89
N LEU A 120 3.02 5.86 10.09
CA LEU A 120 3.50 7.21 10.41
C LEU A 120 3.21 8.22 9.29
N LEU A 121 3.37 7.80 8.03
CA LEU A 121 3.05 8.63 6.87
C LEU A 121 1.54 8.81 6.69
N PHE A 122 0.77 7.77 6.98
CA PHE A 122 -0.69 7.84 6.92
C PHE A 122 -1.21 8.82 7.98
N ASP A 123 -0.65 8.77 9.19
CA ASP A 123 -0.93 9.74 10.26
C ASP A 123 -0.61 11.18 9.87
N ALA A 124 0.57 11.42 9.30
CA ALA A 124 0.95 12.73 8.80
C ALA A 124 0.00 13.22 7.68
N PHE A 125 -0.42 12.31 6.81
CA PHE A 125 -1.33 12.62 5.70
C PHE A 125 -2.71 13.05 6.19
N TRP A 126 -3.37 12.27 7.05
CA TRP A 126 -4.71 12.59 7.50
C TRP A 126 -4.76 13.74 8.50
N LYS A 127 -3.76 13.86 9.37
CA LYS A 127 -3.65 15.00 10.31
C LYS A 127 -3.45 16.30 9.54
N GLY A 128 -2.60 16.29 8.51
CA GLY A 128 -2.45 17.44 7.62
C GLY A 128 -3.77 17.86 6.96
N LEU A 129 -4.55 16.89 6.45
CA LEU A 129 -5.88 17.17 5.90
C LEU A 129 -6.81 17.82 6.94
N MET A 130 -6.78 17.33 8.17
CA MET A 130 -7.59 17.84 9.28
C MET A 130 -7.19 19.29 9.64
N GLU A 131 -5.89 19.57 9.75
CA GLU A 131 -5.34 20.89 10.05
C GLU A 131 -5.75 21.94 9.00
N ASP A 132 -5.55 21.64 7.71
CA ASP A 132 -5.84 22.57 6.61
C ASP A 132 -7.34 22.81 6.37
N THR A 133 -8.19 21.93 6.91
CA THR A 133 -9.65 22.03 6.76
C THR A 133 -10.37 22.49 8.03
N ASN A 134 -9.64 22.64 9.14
CA ASN A 134 -10.23 22.79 10.48
C ASN A 134 -11.33 21.74 10.71
N GLY A 135 -11.05 20.53 10.27
CA GLY A 135 -11.98 19.41 10.27
C GLY A 135 -11.90 18.55 11.52
N TYR A 136 -12.69 17.48 11.56
CA TYR A 136 -12.60 16.47 12.60
C TYR A 136 -12.85 15.06 12.05
N VAL A 137 -12.22 14.05 12.66
CA VAL A 137 -12.54 12.65 12.41
C VAL A 137 -13.90 12.35 13.04
N TYR A 138 -14.82 11.77 12.25
CA TYR A 138 -16.14 11.33 12.75
C TYR A 138 -16.34 9.81 12.70
N LEU A 139 -15.47 9.11 11.97
CA LEU A 139 -15.44 7.66 11.89
C LEU A 139 -14.01 7.21 11.58
N PHE A 140 -13.55 6.16 12.25
CA PHE A 140 -12.32 5.47 11.88
C PHE A 140 -12.49 3.97 11.99
N SER A 141 -11.70 3.25 11.20
CA SER A 141 -11.39 1.85 11.42
C SER A 141 -9.89 1.73 11.65
N GLY A 142 -9.53 0.93 12.65
CA GLY A 142 -8.16 0.65 12.99
C GLY A 142 -7.98 -0.77 13.48
N ARG A 143 -6.73 -1.19 13.55
CA ARG A 143 -6.36 -2.50 14.07
C ARG A 143 -5.11 -2.43 14.92
N ARG A 144 -5.09 -3.25 15.95
CA ARG A 144 -3.86 -3.72 16.59
C ARG A 144 -3.68 -5.16 16.15
N LYS A 145 -2.57 -5.45 15.48
CA LYS A 145 -2.06 -6.81 15.37
C LYS A 145 -1.12 -6.98 16.57
N GLY A 146 -1.35 -7.98 17.43
CA GLY A 146 -0.74 -8.10 18.77
C GLY A 146 0.79 -7.91 18.78
N GLU A 147 1.40 -7.61 19.93
CA GLU A 147 2.87 -7.44 20.12
C GLU A 147 3.56 -6.29 19.36
N ARG A 148 2.81 -5.31 18.87
CA ARG A 148 3.39 -4.01 18.50
C ARG A 148 3.81 -3.25 19.77
N ASP A 149 5.02 -2.67 19.78
CA ASP A 149 5.51 -1.81 20.89
C ASP A 149 5.08 -0.35 20.76
N GLY A 150 4.06 -0.08 19.94
CA GLY A 150 3.27 1.15 20.11
C GLY A 150 2.63 1.19 21.49
N PRO A 151 2.31 2.38 22.01
CA PRO A 151 1.70 2.53 23.34
C PRO A 151 0.46 1.62 23.45
N CYS A 152 0.49 0.67 24.37
CA CYS A 152 -0.63 -0.22 24.62
C CYS A 152 -0.66 -0.60 26.10
N ARG A 153 -1.29 0.26 26.89
CA ARG A 153 -1.38 0.10 28.34
C ARG A 153 -2.36 -1.00 28.75
N ILE A 154 -3.36 -1.29 27.92
CA ILE A 154 -4.47 -2.17 28.26
C ILE A 154 -4.46 -3.42 27.37
N ARG A 155 -4.26 -4.59 28.01
CA ARG A 155 -4.37 -5.91 27.39
C ARG A 155 -3.55 -6.01 26.09
N PRO A 156 -2.23 -5.76 26.13
CA PRO A 156 -1.33 -5.68 24.97
C PRO A 156 -1.24 -6.96 24.13
N GLU A 157 -1.54 -8.11 24.74
CA GLU A 157 -1.54 -9.45 24.16
C GLU A 157 -2.68 -9.73 23.18
N TYR A 158 -3.72 -8.88 23.15
CA TYR A 158 -4.87 -9.07 22.27
C TYR A 158 -4.74 -8.29 20.96
N SER A 159 -4.93 -9.00 19.86
CA SER A 159 -5.25 -8.38 18.57
C SER A 159 -6.66 -7.80 18.59
N ARG A 160 -6.84 -6.61 18.00
CA ARG A 160 -8.13 -5.91 17.96
C ARG A 160 -8.38 -5.33 16.60
N ARG A 161 -9.64 -5.33 16.21
CA ARG A 161 -10.17 -4.46 15.16
C ARG A 161 -11.21 -3.57 15.82
N ILE A 162 -11.05 -2.26 15.66
CA ILE A 162 -11.95 -1.26 16.22
C ILE A 162 -12.53 -0.45 15.08
N GLU A 163 -13.83 -0.25 15.12
CA GLU A 163 -14.53 0.74 14.32
C GLU A 163 -15.27 1.64 15.31
N TYR A 164 -15.07 2.95 15.19
CA TYR A 164 -15.70 3.92 16.09
C TYR A 164 -16.32 5.05 15.27
N ARG A 165 -17.55 5.43 15.61
CA ARG A 165 -18.29 6.51 14.97
C ARG A 165 -18.84 7.46 16.03
N GLY A 166 -18.39 8.71 15.99
CA GLY A 166 -18.79 9.73 16.96
C GLY A 166 -18.21 11.08 16.58
N ASN A 167 -18.77 12.18 17.12
CA ASN A 167 -18.20 13.51 16.89
C ASN A 167 -16.88 13.73 17.64
N ASP A 168 -16.60 12.87 18.61
CA ASP A 168 -15.38 12.77 19.39
C ASP A 168 -14.40 11.73 18.83
N ALA A 169 -14.63 11.21 17.61
CA ALA A 169 -13.80 10.13 17.06
C ALA A 169 -12.31 10.52 16.89
N THR A 170 -11.98 11.81 16.89
CA THR A 170 -10.58 12.26 16.94
C THR A 170 -9.95 11.93 18.30
N PHE A 171 -10.61 12.29 19.40
CA PHE A 171 -10.15 11.95 20.76
C PHE A 171 -10.16 10.44 21.00
N ALA A 172 -11.21 9.75 20.55
CA ALA A 172 -11.28 8.30 20.67
C ALA A 172 -10.17 7.61 19.86
N LEU A 173 -9.75 8.16 18.70
CA LEU A 173 -8.64 7.60 17.94
C LEU A 173 -7.33 7.71 18.72
N ASP A 174 -7.06 8.87 19.32
CA ASP A 174 -5.86 9.09 20.15
C ASP A 174 -5.87 8.17 21.38
N GLU A 175 -7.01 8.05 22.08
CA GLU A 175 -7.19 7.13 23.21
C GLU A 175 -6.96 5.67 22.79
N MET A 176 -7.55 5.25 21.67
CA MET A 176 -7.41 3.88 21.18
C MET A 176 -5.97 3.59 20.73
N GLY A 177 -5.28 4.59 20.19
CA GLY A 177 -3.86 4.55 19.90
C GLY A 177 -3.02 4.35 21.17
N GLU A 178 -3.22 5.18 22.20
CA GLU A 178 -2.41 5.17 23.43
C GLU A 178 -2.70 3.98 24.36
N LEU A 179 -3.99 3.66 24.57
CA LEU A 179 -4.40 2.63 25.51
C LEU A 179 -4.36 1.23 24.89
N TYR A 180 -4.75 1.12 23.63
CA TYR A 180 -5.00 -0.17 22.99
C TYR A 180 -4.09 -0.43 21.79
N GLY A 181 -3.12 0.46 21.48
CA GLY A 181 -2.16 0.30 20.40
C GLY A 181 -2.79 0.19 19.02
N VAL A 182 -3.96 0.81 18.82
CA VAL A 182 -4.75 0.74 17.59
C VAL A 182 -4.20 1.75 16.60
N ILE A 183 -3.86 1.27 15.40
CA ILE A 183 -3.41 2.14 14.32
C ILE A 183 -4.50 2.19 13.25
N PRO A 184 -4.90 3.40 12.81
CA PRO A 184 -5.96 3.55 11.82
C PRO A 184 -5.50 3.03 10.47
N ASN A 185 -6.41 2.37 9.77
CA ASN A 185 -6.25 2.02 8.35
C ASN A 185 -7.30 2.69 7.47
N ARG A 186 -8.36 3.26 8.08
CA ARG A 186 -9.36 4.08 7.40
C ARG A 186 -9.78 5.23 8.29
N ILE A 187 -9.81 6.42 7.72
CA ILE A 187 -10.21 7.64 8.40
C ILE A 187 -11.31 8.32 7.59
N TYR A 188 -12.36 8.77 8.27
CA TYR A 188 -13.42 9.58 7.71
C TYR A 188 -13.44 10.94 8.39
N LEU A 189 -13.23 12.00 7.61
CA LEU A 189 -13.13 13.37 8.08
C LEU A 189 -14.37 14.16 7.67
N ARG A 190 -14.79 15.07 8.53
CA ARG A 190 -15.59 16.23 8.13
C ARG A 190 -14.66 17.42 7.95
N ALA A 191 -14.56 17.90 6.72
CA ALA A 191 -13.79 19.10 6.37
C ALA A 191 -14.74 20.30 6.27
N GLY A 192 -14.55 21.33 7.09
CA GLY A 192 -15.47 22.46 7.19
C GLY A 192 -16.91 22.06 7.55
N HIS A 193 -17.90 22.80 7.04
CA HIS A 193 -19.29 22.67 7.50
C HIS A 193 -20.03 21.42 6.99
N ASP A 194 -19.68 20.81 5.84
CA ASP A 194 -20.51 19.74 5.26
C ASP A 194 -19.81 18.78 4.28
N LEU A 195 -18.48 18.80 4.21
CA LEU A 195 -17.76 17.90 3.30
C LEU A 195 -17.28 16.66 4.03
N LYS A 196 -17.65 15.49 3.52
CA LYS A 196 -17.12 14.21 4.00
C LYS A 196 -15.98 13.73 3.11
N LEU A 197 -14.87 13.39 3.75
CA LEU A 197 -13.72 12.73 3.14
C LEU A 197 -13.56 11.34 3.75
N HIS A 198 -13.04 10.41 2.96
CA HIS A 198 -12.69 9.07 3.37
C HIS A 198 -11.32 8.74 2.77
N ILE A 199 -10.41 8.26 3.59
CA ILE A 199 -9.05 7.93 3.18
C ILE A 199 -8.61 6.61 3.81
N THR A 200 -7.75 5.88 3.11
CA THR A 200 -7.24 4.58 3.55
C THR A 200 -5.72 4.51 3.45
N ASP A 201 -5.14 3.59 4.21
CA ASP A 201 -3.70 3.28 4.17
C ASP A 201 -3.28 2.52 2.89
N ASP A 202 -4.22 2.06 2.07
CA ASP A 202 -3.97 1.46 0.75
C ASP A 202 -4.18 2.44 -0.42
N GLY A 203 -4.21 3.74 -0.14
CA GLY A 203 -4.14 4.78 -1.17
C GLY A 203 -5.48 5.16 -1.81
N LEU A 204 -6.62 4.85 -1.19
CA LEU A 204 -7.89 5.44 -1.59
C LEU A 204 -8.07 6.81 -0.92
N PHE A 205 -8.39 7.81 -1.73
CA PHE A 205 -8.97 9.07 -1.30
C PHE A 205 -10.36 9.22 -1.91
N ALA A 206 -11.36 9.48 -1.09
CA ALA A 206 -12.72 9.68 -1.54
C ALA A 206 -13.36 10.91 -0.93
N ALA A 207 -14.07 11.69 -1.74
CA ALA A 207 -14.75 12.89 -1.32
C ALA A 207 -16.22 12.87 -1.76
N GLN A 208 -17.13 13.24 -0.86
CA GLN A 208 -18.56 13.27 -1.15
C GLN A 208 -18.92 14.24 -2.30
N ARG A 209 -18.11 15.27 -2.51
CA ARG A 209 -18.20 16.22 -3.63
C ARG A 209 -16.79 16.49 -4.10
N ALA A 210 -16.53 16.56 -5.41
CA ALA A 210 -15.28 17.20 -5.83
C ALA A 210 -15.51 18.71 -5.90
N THR A 211 -14.64 19.41 -5.22
CA THR A 211 -14.50 20.85 -5.33
C THR A 211 -13.02 21.11 -5.60
N PRO A 212 -12.67 22.25 -6.20
CA PRO A 212 -11.28 22.52 -6.52
C PRO A 212 -10.35 22.43 -5.33
N ARG A 213 -10.79 22.99 -4.21
CA ARG A 213 -10.08 22.97 -2.93
C ARG A 213 -9.76 21.55 -2.46
N ILE A 214 -10.60 20.55 -2.73
CA ILE A 214 -10.41 19.18 -2.24
C ILE A 214 -9.35 18.44 -3.03
N ILE A 215 -9.36 18.59 -4.36
CA ILE A 215 -8.35 17.98 -5.21
C ILE A 215 -6.99 18.60 -4.88
N ASP A 216 -6.92 19.93 -4.77
CA ASP A 216 -5.68 20.62 -4.39
C ASP A 216 -5.18 20.23 -3.01
N LEU A 217 -6.09 20.09 -2.05
CA LEU A 217 -5.77 19.63 -0.71
C LEU A 217 -5.22 18.18 -0.74
N PHE A 218 -5.88 17.27 -1.45
CA PHE A 218 -5.40 15.90 -1.63
C PHE A 218 -4.00 15.87 -2.23
N LEU A 219 -3.78 16.59 -3.33
CA LEU A 219 -2.48 16.63 -4.01
C LEU A 219 -1.39 17.25 -3.12
N LYS A 220 -1.71 18.32 -2.37
CA LYS A 220 -0.78 18.94 -1.40
C LYS A 220 -0.27 17.93 -0.37
N HIS A 221 -1.15 17.11 0.22
CA HIS A 221 -0.72 16.12 1.21
C HIS A 221 -0.09 14.88 0.57
N LEU A 222 -0.51 14.51 -0.64
CA LEU A 222 0.14 13.45 -1.40
C LEU A 222 1.60 13.82 -1.69
N ASP A 223 1.86 15.06 -2.08
CA ASP A 223 3.21 15.56 -2.33
C ASP A 223 4.13 15.48 -1.11
N ARG A 224 3.59 15.58 0.11
CA ARG A 224 4.36 15.45 1.35
C ARG A 224 4.83 14.02 1.60
N ILE A 225 4.06 13.01 1.19
CA ILE A 225 4.36 11.60 1.49
C ILE A 225 4.90 10.82 0.28
N LYS A 226 4.67 11.29 -0.94
CA LYS A 226 4.98 10.54 -2.17
C LYS A 226 6.46 10.18 -2.31
N GLY A 227 7.36 11.05 -1.83
CA GLY A 227 8.80 10.85 -1.96
C GLY A 227 9.27 9.58 -1.24
N GLU A 228 8.81 9.37 -0.02
CA GLU A 228 9.14 8.17 0.77
C GLU A 228 8.52 6.91 0.18
N ILE A 229 7.27 7.00 -0.29
CA ILE A 229 6.57 5.87 -0.92
C ILE A 229 7.27 5.46 -2.22
N LEU A 230 7.64 6.41 -3.07
CA LEU A 230 8.35 6.17 -4.31
C LEU A 230 9.79 5.69 -4.06
N SER A 231 10.44 6.16 -3.00
CA SER A 231 11.76 5.66 -2.58
C SER A 231 11.70 4.17 -2.21
N MET A 232 10.67 3.76 -1.47
CA MET A 232 10.41 2.35 -1.16
C MET A 232 10.20 1.53 -2.44
N GLN A 233 9.37 2.03 -3.37
CA GLN A 233 9.16 1.37 -4.66
C GLN A 233 10.45 1.25 -5.46
N ALA A 234 11.22 2.33 -5.58
CA ALA A 234 12.48 2.37 -6.31
C ALA A 234 13.49 1.39 -5.72
N THR A 235 13.56 1.30 -4.38
CA THR A 235 14.42 0.35 -3.68
C THR A 235 14.03 -1.09 -3.96
N SER A 236 12.73 -1.43 -3.85
CA SER A 236 12.24 -2.77 -4.18
C SER A 236 12.45 -3.15 -5.65
N LYS A 237 12.39 -2.18 -6.59
CA LYS A 237 12.65 -2.41 -8.01
C LYS A 237 14.12 -2.77 -8.30
N ARG A 238 15.06 -2.41 -7.42
CA ARG A 238 16.49 -2.73 -7.60
C ARG A 238 16.85 -4.14 -7.16
N PHE A 239 15.96 -4.84 -6.45
CA PHE A 239 16.20 -6.22 -6.05
C PHE A 239 16.06 -7.12 -7.28
N GLU A 240 17.16 -7.73 -7.69
CA GLU A 240 17.24 -8.45 -8.96
C GLU A 240 18.06 -9.73 -8.81
N TYR A 241 17.58 -10.77 -9.49
CA TYR A 241 18.34 -11.99 -9.76
C TYR A 241 18.41 -12.18 -11.27
N ARG A 242 19.62 -12.23 -11.81
CA ARG A 242 19.85 -12.57 -13.23
C ARG A 242 21.04 -13.50 -13.37
N ILE A 243 21.00 -14.34 -14.39
CA ILE A 243 22.12 -15.22 -14.74
C ILE A 243 22.71 -14.67 -16.03
N ASP A 244 23.94 -14.20 -15.95
CA ASP A 244 24.71 -13.77 -17.11
C ASP A 244 25.57 -14.94 -17.61
N GLU A 245 25.61 -15.11 -18.92
CA GLU A 245 26.48 -16.10 -19.56
C GLU A 245 27.65 -15.39 -20.23
N HIS A 246 28.85 -15.57 -19.68
CA HIS A 246 30.08 -15.05 -20.23
C HIS A 246 31.05 -16.21 -20.47
N LEU A 247 31.52 -16.37 -21.71
CA LEU A 247 32.49 -17.41 -22.09
C LEU A 247 32.08 -18.83 -21.65
N ASN A 248 30.81 -19.20 -21.83
CA ASN A 248 30.20 -20.48 -21.39
C ASN A 248 30.21 -20.72 -19.87
N ILE A 249 30.41 -19.67 -19.06
CA ILE A 249 30.25 -19.70 -17.60
C ILE A 249 28.99 -18.92 -17.26
N LYS A 250 28.08 -19.58 -16.53
CA LYS A 250 26.88 -18.96 -15.97
C LYS A 250 27.23 -18.33 -14.63
N VAL A 251 27.19 -17.01 -14.55
CA VAL A 251 27.44 -16.24 -13.33
C VAL A 251 26.11 -15.66 -12.85
N ALA A 252 25.75 -15.93 -11.61
CA ALA A 252 24.58 -15.32 -10.99
C ALA A 252 24.94 -13.91 -10.50
N TYR A 253 24.18 -12.92 -10.94
CA TYR A 253 24.16 -11.58 -10.38
C TYR A 253 22.94 -11.46 -9.46
N ILE A 254 23.19 -11.01 -8.22
CA ILE A 254 22.16 -10.87 -7.19
C ILE A 254 22.31 -9.48 -6.57
N ASN A 255 21.28 -8.65 -6.71
CA ASN A 255 21.10 -7.48 -5.86
C ASN A 255 20.02 -7.78 -4.82
N ALA A 256 20.44 -7.95 -3.57
CA ALA A 256 19.57 -8.36 -2.47
C ALA A 256 18.98 -7.15 -1.74
N GLY A 257 17.80 -7.34 -1.17
CA GLY A 257 17.17 -6.41 -0.26
C GLY A 257 17.50 -6.68 1.19
N CYS A 258 17.20 -5.71 2.03
CA CYS A 258 17.40 -5.80 3.47
C CYS A 258 16.29 -5.01 4.19
N ILE A 259 15.66 -5.65 5.17
CA ILE A 259 14.82 -4.98 6.15
C ILE A 259 15.58 -4.92 7.47
N THR A 260 15.83 -3.71 7.97
CA THR A 260 16.44 -3.47 9.27
C THR A 260 15.36 -3.16 10.29
N LEU A 261 15.38 -3.86 11.41
CA LEU A 261 14.52 -3.62 12.55
C LEU A 261 15.20 -2.65 13.51
N ASN A 262 14.41 -1.93 14.30
CA ASN A 262 14.87 -1.16 15.43
C ASN A 262 15.68 -2.05 16.39
N ALA A 263 16.72 -1.51 17.03
CA ALA A 263 17.60 -2.23 17.94
C ALA A 263 16.86 -2.91 19.12
N GLN A 264 15.68 -2.43 19.48
CA GLN A 264 14.83 -3.03 20.51
C GLN A 264 13.98 -4.21 20.01
N LYS A 265 13.95 -4.45 18.69
CA LYS A 265 13.10 -5.43 18.02
C LYS A 265 13.93 -6.57 17.47
N SER A 266 13.56 -7.80 17.79
CA SER A 266 14.13 -8.99 17.15
C SER A 266 13.08 -9.71 16.31
N PHE A 267 13.50 -10.19 15.15
CA PHE A 267 12.70 -11.14 14.39
C PHE A 267 13.07 -12.56 14.82
N ASP A 268 12.14 -13.25 15.48
CA ASP A 268 12.31 -14.60 15.98
C ASP A 268 11.35 -15.59 15.29
N GLU A 269 11.34 -16.83 15.76
CA GLU A 269 10.46 -17.90 15.26
C GLU A 269 8.97 -17.54 15.47
N HIS A 270 8.64 -16.86 16.57
CA HIS A 270 7.27 -16.43 16.84
C HIS A 270 6.79 -15.36 15.84
N ALA A 271 7.64 -14.38 15.54
CA ALA A 271 7.38 -13.38 14.51
C ALA A 271 7.15 -14.02 13.13
N LEU A 272 7.94 -15.03 12.77
CA LEU A 272 7.75 -15.77 11.51
C LEU A 272 6.39 -16.48 11.46
N GLU A 273 6.03 -17.23 12.50
CA GLU A 273 4.76 -17.95 12.56
C GLU A 273 3.56 -17.00 12.53
N LYS A 274 3.69 -15.83 13.14
CA LYS A 274 2.69 -14.78 13.06
C LYS A 274 2.54 -14.22 11.65
N ILE A 275 3.64 -13.96 10.93
CA ILE A 275 3.58 -13.54 9.53
C ILE A 275 2.91 -14.62 8.67
N LYS A 276 3.30 -15.89 8.82
CA LYS A 276 2.68 -17.04 8.14
C LYS A 276 1.17 -17.09 8.37
N LYS A 277 0.72 -16.85 9.61
CA LYS A 277 -0.69 -16.92 9.98
C LYS A 277 -1.51 -15.72 9.48
N GLU A 278 -0.97 -14.51 9.57
CA GLU A 278 -1.71 -13.27 9.32
C GLU A 278 -1.64 -12.81 7.86
N ILE A 279 -0.60 -13.19 7.11
CA ILE A 279 -0.43 -12.77 5.71
C ILE A 279 -0.66 -13.94 4.76
N LYS A 280 -1.94 -14.21 4.48
CA LYS A 280 -2.39 -15.31 3.60
C LYS A 280 -1.91 -15.22 2.14
N ARG A 281 -1.32 -14.09 1.73
CA ARG A 281 -0.75 -13.90 0.39
C ARG A 281 0.55 -14.68 0.20
N PHE A 282 1.29 -14.95 1.28
CA PHE A 282 2.59 -15.58 1.19
C PHE A 282 2.56 -17.00 1.76
N SER A 283 3.14 -17.93 1.01
CA SER A 283 3.52 -19.25 1.52
C SER A 283 4.99 -19.27 1.87
N PHE A 284 5.33 -20.08 2.86
CA PHE A 284 6.69 -20.21 3.38
C PHE A 284 7.07 -21.68 3.34
N ILE A 285 8.12 -22.01 2.59
CA ILE A 285 8.62 -23.37 2.41
C ILE A 285 10.10 -23.45 2.78
N ASP A 286 10.60 -24.67 2.94
CA ASP A 286 12.01 -24.97 3.21
C ASP A 286 12.60 -24.15 4.37
N THR A 287 11.83 -23.98 5.45
CA THR A 287 12.29 -23.24 6.63
C THR A 287 13.38 -24.01 7.37
N TYR A 288 14.58 -23.43 7.43
CA TYR A 288 15.71 -23.90 8.22
C TYR A 288 15.99 -22.95 9.38
N ILE A 289 16.15 -23.49 10.59
CA ILE A 289 16.45 -22.73 11.81
C ILE A 289 17.85 -23.12 12.29
N GLY A 290 18.81 -22.20 12.10
CA GLY A 290 20.15 -22.29 12.65
C GLY A 290 20.14 -21.99 14.15
N ARG A 291 20.67 -22.89 14.96
CA ARG A 291 20.78 -22.74 16.42
C ARG A 291 22.23 -22.85 16.82
N GLN A 292 22.72 -21.87 17.59
CA GLN A 292 24.08 -21.91 18.10
C GLN A 292 24.15 -22.89 19.28
N GLU A 293 25.00 -23.91 19.17
CA GLU A 293 25.35 -24.77 20.31
C GLU A 293 26.41 -24.06 21.15
N ARG A 294 26.04 -23.52 22.31
CA ARG A 294 27.03 -23.16 23.32
C ARG A 294 27.58 -24.45 23.94
N LYS A 295 28.89 -24.64 23.83
CA LYS A 295 29.61 -25.83 24.35
C LYS A 295 29.69 -25.90 25.87
N ASP A 296 29.41 -24.81 26.57
CA ASP A 296 29.41 -24.76 28.03
C ASP A 296 28.05 -24.26 28.53
N ASP A 297 27.46 -25.05 29.43
CA ASP A 297 26.21 -24.87 30.14
C ASP A 297 24.88 -25.09 29.40
N SER A 298 24.23 -26.17 29.84
CA SER A 298 22.84 -26.52 29.65
C SER A 298 21.90 -25.39 30.11
N LYS A 299 21.51 -24.51 29.17
CA LYS A 299 20.20 -23.82 29.03
C LYS A 299 20.36 -22.44 28.36
N ALA A 300 20.60 -22.41 27.05
CA ALA A 300 20.00 -21.46 26.11
C ALA A 300 20.55 -21.73 24.70
N LYS A 301 19.74 -22.38 23.84
CA LYS A 301 20.00 -22.39 22.40
C LYS A 301 19.53 -21.03 21.86
N GLY A 302 20.47 -20.12 21.59
CA GLY A 302 20.17 -18.86 20.91
C GLY A 302 19.85 -19.12 19.45
N LEU A 303 18.82 -18.45 18.92
CA LEU A 303 18.52 -18.45 17.49
C LEU A 303 19.64 -17.70 16.75
N GLU A 304 20.33 -18.38 15.84
CA GLU A 304 21.39 -17.76 15.03
C GLU A 304 20.81 -17.13 13.77
N SER A 305 20.04 -17.93 13.03
CA SER A 305 19.38 -17.47 11.81
C SER A 305 18.16 -18.31 11.45
N ILE A 306 17.20 -17.72 10.76
CA ILE A 306 16.13 -18.46 10.08
C ILE A 306 16.25 -18.20 8.58
N THR A 307 16.30 -19.26 7.78
CA THR A 307 16.27 -19.16 6.32
C THR A 307 15.00 -19.83 5.83
N THR A 308 14.25 -19.20 4.92
CA THR A 308 13.06 -19.80 4.32
C THR A 308 12.77 -19.20 2.96
N THR A 309 12.18 -19.99 2.08
CA THR A 309 11.71 -19.53 0.77
C THR A 309 10.30 -18.99 0.91
N VAL A 310 10.06 -17.80 0.39
CA VAL A 310 8.76 -17.12 0.38
C VAL A 310 8.20 -17.13 -1.04
N ILE A 311 6.94 -17.53 -1.18
CA ILE A 311 6.19 -17.54 -2.43
C ILE A 311 5.03 -16.58 -2.32
N ASP A 312 4.97 -15.58 -3.19
CA ASP A 312 3.79 -14.74 -3.36
C ASP A 312 2.72 -15.47 -4.19
N GLU A 313 1.70 -15.99 -3.53
CA GLU A 313 0.65 -16.80 -4.16
C GLU A 313 -0.20 -16.00 -5.17
N LEU A 314 -0.19 -14.67 -5.09
CA LEU A 314 -0.94 -13.83 -6.03
C LEU A 314 -0.14 -13.48 -7.29
N LYS A 315 1.18 -13.34 -7.16
CA LYS A 315 2.06 -12.88 -8.26
C LYS A 315 2.99 -13.97 -8.79
N GLY A 316 3.15 -15.09 -8.09
CA GLY A 316 4.10 -16.14 -8.42
C GLY A 316 5.57 -15.78 -8.19
N SER A 317 5.85 -14.65 -7.51
CA SER A 317 7.22 -14.26 -7.18
C SER A 317 7.79 -15.14 -6.08
N VAL A 318 9.04 -15.57 -6.24
CA VAL A 318 9.76 -16.39 -5.25
C VAL A 318 11.04 -15.69 -4.83
N PHE A 319 11.27 -15.62 -3.53
CA PHE A 319 12.48 -15.06 -2.93
C PHE A 319 12.82 -15.77 -1.62
N ASP A 320 14.10 -15.89 -1.30
CA ASP A 320 14.51 -16.38 0.01
C ASP A 320 14.55 -15.21 0.99
N ILE A 321 14.28 -15.49 2.25
CA ILE A 321 14.62 -14.60 3.34
C ILE A 321 15.61 -15.28 4.28
N THR A 322 16.61 -14.52 4.73
CA THR A 322 17.51 -14.91 5.82
C THR A 322 17.37 -13.90 6.94
N ILE A 323 16.92 -14.36 8.08
CA ILE A 323 16.64 -13.57 9.26
C ILE A 323 17.79 -13.74 10.25
N SER A 324 18.33 -12.63 10.74
CA SER A 324 19.34 -12.59 11.80
C SER A 324 19.04 -11.44 12.77
N HIS A 325 18.60 -11.74 13.99
CA HIS A 325 18.28 -10.79 15.06
C HIS A 325 17.49 -9.54 14.60
N HIS A 326 18.19 -8.48 14.17
CA HIS A 326 17.63 -7.18 13.75
C HIS A 326 17.58 -6.98 12.21
N ARG A 327 17.90 -8.00 11.41
CA ARG A 327 18.01 -7.89 9.95
C ARG A 327 17.29 -9.04 9.27
N ILE A 328 16.59 -8.71 8.19
CA ILE A 328 15.97 -9.68 7.27
C ILE A 328 16.55 -9.40 5.89
N VAL A 329 17.42 -10.29 5.42
CA VAL A 329 17.95 -10.24 4.06
C VAL A 329 16.93 -10.87 3.11
N ILE A 330 16.64 -10.21 2.00
CA ILE A 330 15.70 -10.66 0.97
C ILE A 330 16.50 -10.97 -0.29
N VAL A 331 16.52 -12.23 -0.71
CA VAL A 331 17.26 -12.68 -1.88
C VAL A 331 16.30 -13.03 -3.01
N PRO A 332 16.23 -12.25 -4.10
CA PRO A 332 15.37 -12.57 -5.24
C PRO A 332 15.76 -13.92 -5.87
N LYS A 333 14.77 -14.67 -6.38
CA LYS A 333 15.00 -15.95 -7.06
C LYS A 333 14.30 -16.08 -8.40
N TYR A 334 12.97 -16.01 -8.40
CA TYR A 334 12.18 -16.33 -9.59
C TYR A 334 11.03 -15.35 -9.77
N GLU A 335 10.95 -14.76 -10.96
CA GLU A 335 9.90 -13.83 -11.37
C GLU A 335 9.52 -12.80 -10.28
N THR A 336 10.54 -12.26 -9.60
CA THR A 336 10.37 -11.34 -8.50
C THR A 336 9.86 -9.99 -8.97
N THR A 337 9.01 -9.37 -8.15
CA THR A 337 8.38 -8.09 -8.47
C THR A 337 8.44 -7.14 -7.28
N PHE A 338 8.48 -5.83 -7.55
CA PHE A 338 8.59 -4.81 -6.50
C PHE A 338 7.40 -4.89 -5.53
N GLU A 339 6.21 -5.21 -6.04
CA GLU A 339 4.99 -5.32 -5.26
C GLU A 339 4.96 -6.52 -4.32
N SER A 340 5.66 -7.62 -4.64
CA SER A 340 5.84 -8.74 -3.71
C SER A 340 6.75 -8.34 -2.55
N PHE A 341 7.83 -7.61 -2.82
CA PHE A 341 8.72 -7.10 -1.78
C PHE A 341 8.05 -6.07 -0.88
N ILE A 342 7.32 -5.11 -1.45
CA ILE A 342 6.52 -4.15 -0.67
C ILE A 342 5.47 -4.88 0.16
N GLY A 343 4.78 -5.87 -0.41
CA GLY A 343 3.77 -6.65 0.32
C GLY A 343 4.36 -7.43 1.51
N PHE A 344 5.53 -8.03 1.33
CA PHE A 344 6.24 -8.72 2.42
C PHE A 344 6.71 -7.72 3.48
N TYR A 345 7.29 -6.61 3.05
CA TYR A 345 7.75 -5.54 3.92
C TYR A 345 6.62 -4.90 4.73
N GLN A 346 5.46 -4.64 4.11
CA GLN A 346 4.23 -4.22 4.79
C GLN A 346 3.89 -5.20 5.91
N GLY A 347 4.03 -6.49 5.64
CA GLY A 347 3.88 -7.55 6.63
C GLY A 347 4.75 -7.37 7.87
N VAL A 348 6.05 -7.18 7.64
CA VAL A 348 7.02 -6.93 8.72
C VAL A 348 6.66 -5.66 9.48
N VAL A 349 6.33 -4.57 8.78
CA VAL A 349 5.96 -3.28 9.39
C VAL A 349 4.70 -3.38 10.25
N GLU A 350 3.70 -4.14 9.79
CA GLU A 350 2.42 -4.28 10.48
C GLU A 350 2.43 -5.28 11.65
N LEU A 351 3.33 -6.26 11.62
CA LEU A 351 3.30 -7.41 12.54
C LEU A 351 4.51 -7.47 13.48
N VAL A 352 5.63 -6.85 13.13
CA VAL A 352 6.90 -7.01 13.87
C VAL A 352 7.39 -5.65 14.36
N ASP A 353 7.63 -4.71 13.46
CA ASP A 353 8.23 -3.42 13.78
C ASP A 353 7.74 -2.31 12.84
N ASP A 354 6.96 -1.38 13.38
CA ASP A 354 6.42 -0.25 12.62
C ASP A 354 7.47 0.75 12.12
N ASN A 355 8.67 0.70 12.69
CA ASN A 355 9.81 1.53 12.31
C ASN A 355 10.82 0.78 11.44
N ALA A 356 10.51 -0.44 10.99
CA ALA A 356 11.42 -1.19 10.13
C ALA A 356 11.75 -0.38 8.86
N GLU A 357 12.98 -0.47 8.38
CA GLU A 357 13.47 0.25 7.20
C GLU A 357 13.82 -0.73 6.08
N LEU A 358 13.50 -0.38 4.83
CA LEU A 358 13.82 -1.18 3.64
C LEU A 358 14.93 -0.50 2.85
N ALA A 359 16.01 -1.23 2.61
CA ALA A 359 17.17 -0.78 1.84
C ALA A 359 17.71 -1.91 0.94
N GLU A 360 18.68 -1.58 0.08
CA GLU A 360 19.52 -2.61 -0.56
C GLU A 360 20.51 -3.17 0.45
N LEU A 361 20.90 -4.43 0.26
CA LEU A 361 21.82 -5.11 1.17
C LEU A 361 23.16 -4.37 1.29
N ALA A 362 23.63 -3.71 0.23
CA ALA A 362 24.88 -2.93 0.25
C ALA A 362 24.80 -1.65 1.12
N HIS A 363 23.59 -1.23 1.50
CA HIS A 363 23.33 -0.07 2.35
C HIS A 363 22.85 -0.45 3.75
N CYS A 364 22.88 -1.76 4.06
CA CYS A 364 22.74 -2.36 5.37
C CYS A 364 24.08 -3.01 5.77
#